data_AF-A0A7K5LMW7-F1
#
_entry.id   AF-A0A7K5LMW7-F1
#
_cell.length_a   1.000
_cell.length_b   1.000
_cell.length_c   1.000
_cell.angle_alpha   90.00
_cell.angle_beta   90.00
_cell.angle_gamma   90.00
#
_symmetry.space_group_name_H-M   'P 1'
#
loop_
_entity.id
_entity.type
_entity.pdbx_description
1 polymer ?
#
loop_
_entity_poly.entity_id
_entity_poly.type
_entity_poly.pdbx_seq_one_letter_code
_entity_poly.pdbx_strand_id
1 'polypeptide(L)' 'ALYSALCPHLRPRLWDLGGSALLDVGFLGRWWMLEEALRDCDVNEEEFGHLPEPLRRLDPRELRSER' A
#
# COMPACT_ATOMS: atom_id res chain seq x y z
N ALA A 1 -18.24 -18.49 -19.33
CA ALA A 1 -17.73 -17.20 -18.81
C ALA A 1 -18.85 -16.18 -18.59
N LEU A 2 -19.67 -15.85 -19.61
CA LEU A 2 -20.70 -14.82 -19.52
C LEU A 2 -21.74 -15.06 -18.40
N TYR A 3 -22.24 -16.30 -18.26
CA TYR A 3 -23.20 -16.65 -17.21
C TYR A 3 -22.65 -16.42 -15.80
N SER A 4 -21.41 -16.83 -15.53
CA SER A 4 -20.76 -16.69 -14.22
C SER A 4 -20.62 -15.23 -13.78
N ALA A 5 -20.37 -14.31 -14.72
CA ALA A 5 -20.22 -12.89 -14.44
C ALA A 5 -21.58 -12.16 -14.26
N LEU A 6 -22.64 -12.63 -14.92
CA LEU A 6 -23.93 -11.94 -14.96
C LEU A 6 -24.96 -12.48 -13.96
N CYS A 7 -24.85 -13.75 -13.58
CA CYS A 7 -25.84 -14.40 -12.72
C CYS A 7 -25.98 -13.67 -11.37
N PRO A 8 -27.15 -13.11 -11.04
CA PRO A 8 -27.37 -12.38 -9.78
C PRO A 8 -27.10 -13.23 -8.53
N HIS A 9 -27.33 -14.54 -8.62
CA HIS A 9 -27.13 -15.49 -7.53
C HIS A 9 -25.64 -15.80 -7.25
N LEU A 10 -24.73 -15.42 -8.15
CA LEU A 10 -23.29 -15.59 -7.98
C LEU A 10 -22.59 -14.31 -7.52
N ARG A 11 -23.32 -13.20 -7.35
CA ARG A 11 -22.74 -11.93 -6.91
C ARG A 11 -22.33 -12.00 -5.43
N PRO A 12 -21.20 -11.36 -5.05
CA PRO A 12 -20.83 -11.24 -3.65
C PRO A 12 -21.93 -10.50 -2.88
N ARG A 13 -22.22 -10.96 -1.65
CA ARG A 13 -23.24 -10.34 -0.83
C ARG A 13 -22.68 -9.06 -0.22
N LEU A 14 -23.53 -8.08 0.09
CA LEU A 14 -23.10 -6.80 0.66
C LEU A 14 -22.31 -6.96 1.96
N TRP A 15 -22.61 -7.97 2.78
CA TRP A 15 -21.87 -8.26 4.00
C TRP A 15 -20.54 -8.99 3.76
N ASP A 16 -20.37 -9.63 2.59
CA ASP A 16 -19.09 -10.20 2.14
C ASP A 16 -18.17 -9.12 1.56
N LEU A 17 -18.73 -7.97 1.16
CA LEU A 17 -17.99 -6.79 0.67
C LEU A 17 -17.39 -5.93 1.80
N GLY A 18 -17.21 -6.50 2.99
CA GLY A 18 -16.57 -5.85 4.13
C GLY A 18 -15.07 -5.58 3.91
N GLY A 19 -14.31 -5.46 5.00
CA GLY A 19 -12.92 -4.97 4.98
C GLY A 19 -11.94 -5.71 4.06
N SER A 20 -12.23 -6.95 3.65
CA SER A 20 -11.39 -7.71 2.72
C SER A 20 -11.63 -7.43 1.23
N ALA A 21 -12.77 -6.83 0.87
CA ALA A 21 -13.11 -6.49 -0.51
C ALA A 21 -12.79 -5.03 -0.87
N LEU A 22 -12.54 -4.20 0.14
CA LEU A 22 -12.21 -2.80 -0.03
C LEU A 22 -10.70 -2.62 -0.21
N LEU A 23 -10.30 -2.02 -1.32
CA LEU A 23 -8.90 -1.79 -1.64
C LEU A 23 -8.35 -0.50 -1.02
N ASP A 24 -9.12 0.58 -1.07
CA ASP A 24 -8.70 1.91 -0.62
C ASP A 24 -9.92 2.78 -0.26
N VAL A 25 -9.70 3.82 0.52
CA VAL A 25 -10.67 4.86 0.86
C VAL A 25 -10.10 6.22 0.45
N GLY A 26 -10.89 6.95 -0.33
CA GLY A 26 -10.53 8.28 -0.81
C GLY A 26 -11.46 9.37 -0.33
N PHE A 27 -10.91 10.45 0.21
CA PHE A 27 -11.64 11.64 0.64
C PHE A 27 -10.79 12.90 0.45
N LEU A 28 -11.44 14.03 0.13
CA LEU A 28 -10.79 15.33 -0.10
C LEU A 28 -9.65 15.29 -1.13
N GLY A 29 -9.83 14.51 -2.20
CA GLY A 29 -8.84 14.40 -3.28
C GLY A 29 -7.61 13.56 -2.92
N ARG A 30 -7.66 12.79 -1.83
CA ARG A 30 -6.58 11.87 -1.41
C ARG A 30 -7.09 10.45 -1.38
N TRP A 31 -6.18 9.50 -1.60
CA TRP A 31 -6.38 8.06 -1.49
C TRP A 31 -5.44 7.54 -0.41
N TRP A 32 -5.97 7.13 0.74
CA TRP A 32 -5.13 6.94 1.93
C TRP A 32 -4.23 5.71 1.86
N MET A 33 -4.72 4.57 1.38
CA MET A 33 -3.92 3.35 1.28
C MET A 33 -2.89 3.46 0.16
N LEU A 34 -3.27 4.04 -0.99
CA LEU A 34 -2.33 4.28 -2.07
C LEU A 34 -1.21 5.25 -1.68
N GLU A 35 -1.54 6.32 -0.96
CA GLU A 35 -0.55 7.30 -0.50
C GLU A 35 0.46 6.67 0.48
N GLU A 36 -0.01 5.83 1.41
CA GLU A 36 0.87 5.09 2.32
C GLU A 36 1.72 4.05 1.58
N ALA A 37 1.13 3.31 0.64
CA ALA A 37 1.84 2.31 -0.16
C ALA A 37 2.92 2.93 -1.07
N LEU A 38 2.75 4.19 -1.47
CA LEU A 38 3.70 4.92 -2.31
C LEU A 38 4.70 5.76 -1.53
N ARG A 39 4.65 5.77 -0.19
CA ARG A 39 5.47 6.69 0.62
C ARG A 39 6.97 6.48 0.44
N ASP A 40 7.42 5.23 0.44
CA ASP A 40 8.82 4.84 0.41
C ASP A 40 9.08 3.82 -0.74
N CYS A 41 8.39 3.99 -1.88
CA CYS A 41 8.34 2.99 -2.95
C CYS A 41 9.63 2.83 -3.77
N ASP A 42 10.58 3.75 -3.62
CA ASP A 42 11.91 3.71 -4.19
C ASP A 42 12.97 3.12 -3.23
N VAL A 43 12.60 2.86 -1.97
CA VAL A 43 13.48 2.24 -0.96
C VAL A 43 13.37 0.72 -1.03
N ASN A 44 14.50 0.05 -1.20
CA ASN A 44 14.58 -1.42 -1.21
C ASN A 44 15.37 -1.94 0.01
N GLU A 45 14.68 -2.23 1.10
CA GLU A 45 15.30 -2.72 2.35
C GLU A 45 16.07 -4.03 2.18
N GLU A 46 15.65 -4.90 1.26
CA GLU A 46 16.28 -6.20 1.03
C GLU A 46 17.71 -6.05 0.48
N GLU A 47 17.95 -5.03 -0.34
CA GLU A 47 19.27 -4.74 -0.90
C GLU A 47 20.30 -4.48 0.21
N PHE A 48 19.89 -3.78 1.27
CA PHE A 48 20.77 -3.34 2.37
C PHE A 48 20.79 -4.30 3.57
N GLY A 49 20.04 -5.41 3.52
CA GLY A 49 19.92 -6.36 4.64
C GLY A 49 21.24 -6.96 5.13
N HIS A 50 22.28 -6.96 4.29
CA HIS A 50 23.62 -7.45 4.60
C HIS A 50 24.50 -6.45 5.37
N LEU A 51 24.08 -5.18 5.48
CA LEU A 51 24.84 -4.13 6.15
C LEU A 51 24.71 -4.22 7.69
N PRO A 52 25.73 -3.77 8.44
CA PRO A 52 25.63 -3.68 9.89
C PRO A 52 24.51 -2.71 10.30
N GLU A 53 23.90 -2.95 11.47
CA GLU A 53 22.72 -2.20 11.95
C GLU A 53 22.84 -0.66 11.85
N PRO A 54 23.98 -0.02 12.19
CA PRO A 54 24.10 1.43 12.09
C PRO A 54 23.96 1.98 10.67
N LEU A 55 24.22 1.17 9.64
CA LEU A 55 24.12 1.57 8.23
C LEU A 55 22.78 1.21 7.58
N ARG A 56 21.89 0.51 8.30
CA ARG A 56 20.54 0.16 7.81
C ARG A 56 19.47 1.14 8.25
N ARG A 57 19.82 2.13 9.07
CA ARG A 57 18.88 3.13 9.57
C ARG A 57 18.97 4.38 8.70
N LEU A 58 17.83 4.98 8.39
CA LEU A 58 17.72 6.31 7.80
C LEU A 58 17.35 7.30 8.91
N ASP A 59 18.20 8.29 9.17
CA ASP A 59 17.84 9.43 10.03
C ASP A 59 17.36 10.61 9.16
N PRO A 60 16.18 11.20 9.43
CA PRO A 60 15.68 12.34 8.65
C PRO A 60 16.64 13.54 8.58
N ARG A 61 17.57 13.68 9.54
CA ARG A 61 18.60 14.72 9.53
C ARG A 61 19.67 14.45 8.47
N GLU A 62 19.94 13.19 8.15
CA GLU A 62 20.90 12.78 7.12
C GLU A 62 20.34 12.95 5.70
N LEU A 63 19.01 13.05 5.57
CA LEU A 63 18.33 13.30 4.29
C LEU A 63 18.33 14.78 3.87
N ARG A 64 18.67 15.69 4.79
CA ARG A 64 18.74 17.13 4.50
C ARG A 64 20.17 17.51 4.11
N SER A 65 20.32 18.05 2.90
CA SER A 65 21.63 18.47 2.39
C SER A 65 22.12 19.80 2.97
N GLU A 66 21.22 20.61 3.51
CA GLU A 66 21.59 21.82 4.24
C GLU A 66 22.23 21.46 5.59
N ARG A 67 23.45 21.94 5.82
CA ARG A 67 24.13 21.88 7.12
C ARG A 67 23.67 22.99 8.04
#